data_AF-A0A4Y7RS26-F1
#
_entry.id   AF-A0A4Y7RS26-F1
#
_cell.length_a   1.000
_cell.length_b   1.000
_cell.length_c   1.000
_cell.angle_alpha   90.00
_cell.angle_beta   90.00
_cell.angle_gamma   90.00
#
_symmetry.space_group_name_H-M   'P 1'
#
loop_
_entity.id
_entity.type
_entity.pdbx_description
1 polymer ?
#
loop_
_entity_poly.entity_id
_entity_poly.type
_entity_poly.pdbx_seq_one_letter_code
_entity_poly.pdbx_strand_id
1 'polypeptide(L)'
;MKIIYHCYGGAHSSVTAAAIHLGLLPVDHVPEKQEFWQLPLFDRQDADEHGHIYFMGIDEFGHEIYLTARRSRPLVLEKVFAGLAGIFDIPQDDYLFVNVMEKVNLTMKFGGFISRRWGFIRFGRPIVTMGTQAAYFRVVELVRKIKDQVGKDSEKDSVLQRQQTASGRAGRSHTYRTPARGESTGQKPAVGPAVFEYKRRGG
;
A
#
# COMPACT_ATOMS: atom_id res chain seq x y z
N MET A 1 11.14 -1.68 0.37
CA MET A 1 10.29 -1.39 -0.81
C MET A 1 8.98 -0.71 -0.39
N LYS A 2 8.42 0.12 -1.27
CA LYS A 2 7.10 0.75 -1.17
C LYS A 2 6.08 0.00 -2.01
N ILE A 3 5.07 -0.63 -1.41
CA ILE A 3 4.03 -1.38 -2.13
C ILE A 3 2.75 -0.53 -2.16
N ILE A 4 2.31 -0.15 -3.35
CA ILE A 4 1.22 0.80 -3.56
C ILE A 4 0.03 0.08 -4.22
N TYR A 5 -0.97 -0.25 -3.42
CA TYR A 5 -2.22 -0.84 -3.89
C TYR A 5 -3.13 0.21 -4.51
N HIS A 6 -3.58 0.00 -5.74
CA HIS A 6 -4.44 0.97 -6.40
C HIS A 6 -5.67 0.35 -7.05
N CYS A 7 -6.76 1.12 -7.03
CA CYS A 7 -8.00 0.75 -7.70
C CYS A 7 -8.71 1.99 -8.25
N TYR A 8 -9.93 1.84 -8.77
CA TYR A 8 -10.67 2.96 -9.35
C TYR A 8 -10.91 4.10 -8.34
N GLY A 9 -11.47 3.76 -7.17
CA GLY A 9 -11.96 4.74 -6.20
C GLY A 9 -11.20 4.81 -4.90
N GLY A 10 -10.18 3.95 -4.72
CA GLY A 10 -9.28 3.85 -3.57
C GLY A 10 -9.93 3.60 -2.19
N ALA A 11 -11.25 3.40 -2.12
CA ALA A 11 -12.00 3.30 -0.86
C ALA A 11 -12.34 1.86 -0.43
N HIS A 12 -12.18 0.87 -1.31
CA HIS A 12 -12.66 -0.51 -1.07
C HIS A 12 -11.59 -1.53 -1.40
N SER A 13 -11.43 -1.93 -2.67
CA SER A 13 -10.53 -3.04 -3.04
C SER A 13 -9.07 -2.80 -2.67
N SER A 14 -8.54 -1.59 -2.88
CA SER A 14 -7.16 -1.25 -2.49
C SER A 14 -6.97 -1.21 -0.98
N VAL A 15 -7.96 -0.67 -0.23
CA VAL A 15 -7.97 -0.67 1.23
C VAL A 15 -7.99 -2.10 1.76
N THR A 16 -8.87 -2.95 1.22
CA THR A 16 -8.96 -4.36 1.59
C THR A 16 -7.66 -5.11 1.29
N ALA A 17 -7.06 -4.90 0.12
CA ALA A 17 -5.79 -5.54 -0.23
C ALA A 17 -4.66 -5.13 0.72
N ALA A 18 -4.53 -3.84 1.01
CA ALA A 18 -3.53 -3.32 1.94
C ALA A 18 -3.79 -3.81 3.37
N ALA A 19 -5.05 -3.88 3.82
CA ALA A 19 -5.41 -4.43 5.12
C ALA A 19 -5.05 -5.92 5.26
N ILE A 20 -5.34 -6.73 4.24
CA ILE A 20 -4.92 -8.14 4.20
C ILE A 20 -3.39 -8.23 4.22
N HIS A 21 -2.70 -7.38 3.45
CA HIS A 21 -1.24 -7.36 3.41
C HIS A 21 -0.64 -7.09 4.80
N LEU A 22 -1.22 -6.15 5.53
CA LEU A 22 -0.79 -5.77 6.88
C LEU A 22 -1.27 -6.73 7.99
N GLY A 23 -1.97 -7.82 7.64
CA GLY A 23 -2.52 -8.76 8.62
C GLY A 23 -3.69 -8.20 9.44
N LEU A 24 -4.28 -7.07 9.02
CA LEU A 24 -5.45 -6.46 9.66
C LEU A 24 -6.76 -7.18 9.32
N LEU A 25 -6.76 -7.98 8.26
CA LEU A 25 -7.87 -8.85 7.89
C LEU A 25 -7.39 -10.30 7.70
N PRO A 26 -8.22 -11.29 8.05
CA PRO A 26 -7.90 -12.71 7.98
C PRO A 26 -7.66 -13.22 6.56
N VAL A 27 -6.82 -14.24 6.40
CA VAL A 27 -6.51 -14.84 5.08
C VAL A 27 -7.20 -16.19 4.85
N ASP A 28 -7.87 -16.72 5.86
CA ASP A 28 -8.45 -18.06 5.93
C ASP A 28 -9.99 -18.04 5.89
N HIS A 29 -10.63 -16.91 6.19
CA HIS A 29 -12.08 -16.73 6.12
C HIS A 29 -12.47 -15.34 5.61
N VAL A 30 -13.75 -15.18 5.26
CA VAL A 30 -14.29 -13.88 4.82
C VAL A 30 -14.72 -13.08 6.06
N PRO A 31 -14.22 -11.85 6.26
CA PRO A 31 -14.58 -11.01 7.40
C PRO A 31 -16.06 -10.62 7.41
N GLU A 32 -16.58 -10.34 8.59
CA GLU A 32 -17.86 -9.68 8.78
C GLU A 32 -17.85 -8.23 8.30
N LYS A 33 -19.03 -7.65 8.07
CA LYS A 33 -19.15 -6.28 7.55
C LYS A 33 -18.51 -5.25 8.47
N GLN A 34 -18.63 -5.48 9.77
CA GLN A 34 -18.16 -4.61 10.84
C GLN A 34 -16.63 -4.51 10.81
N GLU A 35 -15.94 -5.60 10.51
CA GLU A 35 -14.47 -5.64 10.42
C GLU A 35 -13.98 -4.73 9.27
N PHE A 36 -14.62 -4.80 8.10
CA PHE A 36 -14.33 -3.86 7.00
C PHE A 36 -14.57 -2.41 7.40
N TRP A 37 -15.62 -2.16 8.19
CA TRP A 37 -16.02 -0.80 8.58
C TRP A 37 -15.12 -0.15 9.62
N GLN A 38 -14.36 -0.97 10.35
CA GLN A 38 -13.35 -0.53 11.30
C GLN A 38 -12.01 -0.21 10.63
N LEU A 39 -11.80 -0.68 9.40
CA LEU A 39 -10.56 -0.41 8.68
C LEU A 39 -10.32 1.09 8.46
N PRO A 40 -9.08 1.56 8.64
CA PRO A 40 -8.69 2.89 8.20
C PRO A 40 -9.00 3.06 6.71
N LEU A 41 -9.52 4.23 6.35
CA LEU A 41 -9.77 4.64 4.95
C LEU A 41 -10.86 3.87 4.18
N PHE A 42 -11.48 2.83 4.77
CA PHE A 42 -12.56 2.09 4.11
C PHE A 42 -13.82 2.95 3.98
N ASP A 43 -14.30 3.09 2.74
CA ASP A 43 -15.47 3.90 2.39
C ASP A 43 -15.34 5.40 2.75
N ARG A 44 -14.09 5.91 2.90
CA ARG A 44 -13.83 7.30 3.32
C ARG A 44 -13.32 8.24 2.24
N GLN A 45 -12.84 7.74 1.10
CA GLN A 45 -12.23 8.62 0.09
C GLN A 45 -13.26 9.37 -0.75
N ASP A 46 -13.27 10.69 -0.65
CA ASP A 46 -14.08 11.55 -1.51
C ASP A 46 -13.47 11.69 -2.93
N ALA A 47 -14.23 12.27 -3.86
CA ALA A 47 -13.85 12.31 -5.28
C ALA A 47 -12.64 13.21 -5.57
N ASP A 48 -12.43 14.20 -4.71
CA ASP A 48 -11.34 15.19 -4.67
C ASP A 48 -10.02 14.61 -4.14
N GLU A 49 -10.08 13.49 -3.42
CA GLU A 49 -8.90 12.80 -2.87
C GLU A 49 -8.25 11.80 -3.85
N HIS A 50 -8.64 11.83 -5.12
CA HIS A 50 -8.13 10.92 -6.14
C HIS A 50 -6.71 11.34 -6.58
N GLY A 51 -5.81 10.37 -6.69
CA GLY A 51 -4.39 10.60 -6.93
C GLY A 51 -3.55 10.77 -5.65
N HIS A 52 -4.18 10.92 -4.48
CA HIS A 52 -3.45 10.88 -3.21
C HIS A 52 -2.92 9.48 -2.93
N ILE A 53 -1.71 9.41 -2.37
CA ILE A 53 -1.07 8.18 -1.91
C ILE A 53 -1.13 8.18 -0.38
N TYR A 54 -1.84 7.23 0.19
CA TYR A 54 -2.02 7.14 1.63
C TYR A 54 -1.16 6.03 2.19
N PHE A 55 -0.32 6.38 3.17
CA PHE A 55 0.39 5.38 3.97
C PHE A 55 -0.59 4.63 4.87
N MET A 56 -0.49 3.31 4.91
CA MET A 56 -1.35 2.47 5.73
C MET A 56 -0.60 1.71 6.82
N GLY A 57 0.65 1.33 6.59
CA GLY A 57 1.47 0.63 7.59
C GLY A 57 2.74 0.03 7.03
N ILE A 58 3.43 -0.73 7.86
CA ILE A 58 4.64 -1.50 7.50
C ILE A 58 4.31 -2.99 7.67
N ASP A 59 4.63 -3.82 6.69
CA ASP A 59 4.41 -5.27 6.74
C ASP A 59 5.45 -5.99 7.63
N GLU A 60 5.30 -7.31 7.77
CA GLU A 60 6.21 -8.15 8.57
C GLU A 60 7.65 -8.24 8.01
N PHE A 61 7.88 -7.80 6.78
CA PHE A 61 9.17 -7.80 6.10
C PHE A 61 9.81 -6.40 6.03
N GLY A 62 9.16 -5.38 6.60
CA GLY A 62 9.65 -4.00 6.58
C GLY A 62 9.28 -3.20 5.32
N HIS A 63 8.36 -3.70 4.49
CA HIS A 63 7.84 -2.95 3.35
C HIS A 63 6.77 -1.94 3.77
N GLU A 64 6.85 -0.74 3.22
CA GLU A 64 5.86 0.31 3.45
C GLU A 64 4.66 0.10 2.53
N ILE A 65 3.46 0.00 3.10
CA ILE A 65 2.21 -0.28 2.38
C ILE A 65 1.42 1.01 2.22
N TYR A 66 1.04 1.29 0.98
CA TYR A 66 0.27 2.45 0.59
C TYR A 66 -0.96 2.08 -0.24
N LEU A 67 -1.88 3.03 -0.37
CA LEU A 67 -3.01 2.94 -1.29
C LEU A 67 -3.24 4.23 -2.08
N THR A 68 -3.78 4.10 -3.30
CA THR A 68 -4.19 5.26 -4.11
C THR A 68 -5.40 4.98 -5.02
N ALA A 69 -6.17 6.02 -5.32
CA ALA A 69 -7.27 6.00 -6.27
C ALA A 69 -6.85 6.57 -7.62
N ARG A 70 -7.17 5.87 -8.72
CA ARG A 70 -6.68 6.23 -10.07
C ARG A 70 -7.75 6.37 -11.16
N ARG A 71 -9.04 6.29 -10.81
CA ARG A 71 -10.16 6.28 -11.76
C ARG A 71 -9.93 5.27 -12.91
N SER A 72 -10.45 5.58 -14.09
CA SER A 72 -10.28 4.77 -15.31
C SER A 72 -8.91 4.92 -15.98
N ARG A 73 -7.86 5.41 -15.28
CA ARG A 73 -6.57 5.72 -15.89
C ARG A 73 -5.38 4.96 -15.23
N PRO A 74 -5.31 3.61 -15.34
CA PRO A 74 -4.17 2.80 -14.84
C PRO A 74 -2.84 3.27 -15.39
N LEU A 75 -2.77 3.28 -16.72
CA LEU A 75 -1.53 3.52 -17.44
C LEU A 75 -0.99 4.92 -17.22
N VAL A 76 -1.87 5.89 -16.93
CA VAL A 76 -1.42 7.26 -16.61
C VAL A 76 -0.71 7.28 -15.27
N LEU A 77 -1.27 6.62 -14.25
CA LEU A 77 -0.63 6.50 -12.94
C LEU A 77 0.75 5.84 -13.10
N GLU A 78 0.79 4.65 -13.68
CA GLU A 78 2.03 3.87 -13.84
C GLU A 78 3.10 4.63 -14.61
N LYS A 79 2.74 5.30 -15.71
CA LYS A 79 3.69 6.10 -16.51
C LYS A 79 4.19 7.33 -15.78
N VAL A 80 3.33 8.03 -15.03
CA VAL A 80 3.74 9.20 -14.23
C VAL A 80 4.75 8.77 -13.16
N PHE A 81 4.49 7.67 -12.46
CA PHE A 81 5.43 7.17 -11.46
C PHE A 81 6.73 6.67 -12.07
N ALA A 82 6.69 5.94 -13.18
CA ALA A 82 7.91 5.52 -13.87
C ALA A 82 8.75 6.73 -14.32
N GLY A 83 8.10 7.78 -14.85
CA GLY A 83 8.77 9.02 -15.23
C GLY A 83 9.39 9.74 -14.03
N LEU A 84 8.64 9.90 -12.93
CA LEU A 84 9.16 10.53 -11.71
C LEU A 84 10.29 9.71 -11.08
N ALA A 85 10.17 8.38 -11.03
CA ALA A 85 11.22 7.50 -10.54
C ALA A 85 12.50 7.68 -11.35
N GLY A 86 12.41 7.79 -12.68
CA GLY A 86 13.55 8.10 -13.54
C GLY A 86 14.14 9.49 -13.31
N ILE A 87 13.33 10.49 -12.96
CA ILE A 87 13.82 11.85 -12.64
C ILE A 87 14.55 11.89 -11.30
N PHE A 88 14.10 11.11 -10.31
CA PHE A 88 14.65 11.08 -8.96
C PHE A 88 15.66 9.95 -8.73
N ASP A 89 16.08 9.25 -9.79
CA ASP A 89 16.97 8.08 -9.73
C ASP A 89 16.50 7.01 -8.72
N ILE A 90 15.18 6.80 -8.62
CA ILE A 90 14.58 5.77 -7.77
C ILE A 90 14.63 4.44 -8.53
N PRO A 91 15.31 3.41 -7.99
CA PRO A 91 15.34 2.08 -8.59
C PRO A 91 13.95 1.49 -8.78
N GLN A 92 13.76 0.71 -9.84
CA GLN A 92 12.46 0.07 -10.10
C GLN A 92 12.08 -0.94 -9.01
N ASP A 93 13.06 -1.50 -8.30
CA ASP A 93 12.86 -2.47 -7.22
C ASP A 93 12.53 -1.81 -5.87
N ASP A 94 12.56 -0.46 -5.79
CA ASP A 94 12.22 0.27 -4.56
C ASP A 94 10.72 0.46 -4.39
N TYR A 95 9.92 0.29 -5.45
CA TYR A 95 8.48 0.45 -5.40
C TYR A 95 7.72 -0.53 -6.30
N LEU A 96 6.50 -0.88 -5.90
CA LEU A 96 5.64 -1.78 -6.64
C LEU A 96 4.21 -1.26 -6.71
N PHE A 97 3.68 -1.08 -7.92
CA PHE A 97 2.27 -0.77 -8.15
C PHE A 97 1.46 -2.06 -8.29
N VAL A 98 0.44 -2.20 -7.45
CA VAL A 98 -0.43 -3.37 -7.46
C VAL A 98 -1.85 -2.98 -7.90
N ASN A 99 -2.19 -3.37 -9.12
CA ASN A 99 -3.52 -3.16 -9.66
C ASN A 99 -4.53 -4.17 -9.09
N VAL A 100 -5.33 -3.75 -8.11
CA VAL A 100 -6.35 -4.63 -7.51
C VAL A 100 -7.54 -4.86 -8.45
N MET A 101 -7.73 -3.98 -9.46
CA MET A 101 -8.89 -4.03 -10.37
C MET A 101 -8.89 -5.22 -11.33
N GLU A 102 -7.75 -5.83 -11.61
CA GLU A 102 -7.66 -6.97 -12.55
C GLU A 102 -8.28 -8.26 -11.99
N LYS A 103 -8.55 -8.32 -10.68
CA LYS A 103 -9.09 -9.51 -9.99
C LYS A 103 -10.53 -9.34 -9.48
N VAL A 104 -11.19 -8.20 -9.70
CA VAL A 104 -12.54 -7.91 -9.17
C VAL A 104 -13.61 -7.86 -10.27
N ASN A 105 -14.55 -8.82 -10.17
CA ASN A 105 -15.70 -9.02 -11.07
C ASN A 105 -16.58 -7.77 -11.23
N LEU A 106 -17.26 -7.67 -12.38
CA LEU A 106 -18.16 -6.57 -12.77
C LEU A 106 -19.12 -6.09 -11.67
N THR A 107 -19.53 -6.96 -10.74
CA THR A 107 -20.40 -6.63 -9.60
C THR A 107 -19.85 -5.50 -8.71
N MET A 108 -18.53 -5.41 -8.49
CA MET A 108 -17.93 -4.30 -7.74
C MET A 108 -17.94 -2.99 -8.52
N LYS A 109 -17.82 -3.05 -9.86
CA LYS A 109 -17.96 -1.87 -10.72
C LYS A 109 -19.38 -1.32 -10.65
N PHE A 110 -20.40 -2.19 -10.66
CA PHE A 110 -21.80 -1.80 -10.54
C PHE A 110 -22.15 -1.30 -9.12
N GLY A 111 -21.74 -1.99 -8.06
CA GLY A 111 -22.01 -1.59 -6.68
C GLY A 111 -21.35 -0.26 -6.29
N GLY A 112 -20.09 -0.05 -6.69
CA GLY A 112 -19.38 1.22 -6.50
C GLY A 112 -19.99 2.38 -7.30
N PHE A 113 -20.50 2.10 -8.50
CA PHE A 113 -21.21 3.08 -9.33
C PHE A 113 -22.54 3.49 -8.69
N ILE A 114 -23.36 2.54 -8.22
CA ILE A 114 -24.66 2.81 -7.59
C ILE A 114 -24.50 3.56 -6.26
N SER A 115 -23.58 3.11 -5.38
CA SER A 115 -23.31 3.75 -4.08
C SER A 115 -22.92 5.23 -4.23
N ARG A 116 -22.04 5.53 -5.19
CA ARG A 116 -21.40 6.85 -5.33
C ARG A 116 -22.16 7.81 -6.22
N ARG A 117 -22.87 7.32 -7.26
CA ARG A 117 -23.57 8.17 -8.23
C ARG A 117 -24.88 8.74 -7.68
N TRP A 118 -25.52 8.04 -6.72
CA TRP A 118 -26.86 8.40 -6.21
C TRP A 118 -26.85 8.94 -4.76
N GLY A 119 -25.69 9.07 -4.12
CA GLY A 119 -25.58 9.72 -2.79
C GLY A 119 -26.14 8.92 -1.61
N PHE A 120 -26.58 7.67 -1.82
CA PHE A 120 -27.14 6.81 -0.77
C PHE A 120 -26.05 6.03 -0.01
N ILE A 121 -25.14 6.71 0.69
CA ILE A 121 -24.06 6.09 1.47
C ILE A 121 -24.58 4.99 2.42
N ARG A 122 -25.74 5.22 3.04
CA ARG A 122 -26.39 4.30 3.98
C ARG A 122 -26.84 2.96 3.36
N PHE A 123 -27.18 2.94 2.07
CA PHE A 123 -27.54 1.71 1.34
C PHE A 123 -26.40 1.18 0.46
N GLY A 124 -25.52 2.08 0.01
CA GLY A 124 -24.36 1.75 -0.80
C GLY A 124 -23.30 0.97 -0.02
N ARG A 125 -23.03 1.35 1.24
CA ARG A 125 -21.99 0.72 2.05
C ARG A 125 -22.23 -0.79 2.28
N PRO A 126 -23.45 -1.26 2.63
CA PRO A 126 -23.74 -2.70 2.67
C PRO A 126 -23.52 -3.42 1.33
N ILE A 127 -23.95 -2.84 0.22
CA ILE A 127 -23.82 -3.44 -1.13
C ILE A 127 -22.35 -3.57 -1.52
N VAL A 128 -21.55 -2.53 -1.29
CA VAL A 128 -20.12 -2.56 -1.59
C VAL A 128 -19.39 -3.53 -0.68
N THR A 129 -19.78 -3.63 0.59
CA THR A 129 -19.22 -4.61 1.52
C THR A 129 -19.53 -6.03 1.06
N MET A 130 -20.76 -6.32 0.64
CA MET A 130 -21.12 -7.62 0.05
C MET A 130 -20.30 -7.93 -1.21
N GLY A 131 -20.09 -6.94 -2.09
CA GLY A 131 -19.23 -7.10 -3.27
C GLY A 131 -17.77 -7.37 -2.91
N THR A 132 -17.28 -6.74 -1.84
CA THR A 132 -15.92 -6.96 -1.30
C THR A 132 -15.79 -8.37 -0.72
N GLN A 133 -16.77 -8.81 0.08
CA GLN A 133 -16.85 -10.18 0.61
C GLN A 133 -16.87 -11.22 -0.51
N ALA A 134 -17.66 -11.00 -1.58
CA ALA A 134 -17.73 -11.90 -2.72
C ALA A 134 -16.43 -11.97 -3.56
N ALA A 135 -15.56 -10.97 -3.45
CA ALA A 135 -14.25 -10.95 -4.11
C ALA A 135 -13.09 -11.27 -3.17
N TYR A 136 -13.37 -11.52 -1.89
CA TYR A 136 -12.38 -11.48 -0.83
C TYR A 136 -11.20 -12.41 -1.07
N PHE A 137 -11.46 -13.70 -1.33
CA PHE A 137 -10.38 -14.67 -1.54
C PHE A 137 -9.54 -14.39 -2.80
N ARG A 138 -10.11 -13.74 -3.83
CA ARG A 138 -9.31 -13.29 -4.99
C ARG A 138 -8.33 -12.18 -4.60
N VAL A 139 -8.73 -11.31 -3.67
CA VAL A 139 -7.84 -10.29 -3.11
C VAL A 139 -6.78 -10.92 -2.22
N VAL A 140 -7.14 -11.91 -1.39
CA VAL A 140 -6.18 -12.69 -0.59
C VAL A 140 -5.13 -13.36 -1.48
N GLU A 141 -5.56 -14.02 -2.55
CA GLU A 141 -4.67 -14.68 -3.51
C GLU A 141 -3.73 -13.66 -4.20
N LEU A 142 -4.24 -12.49 -4.58
CA LEU A 142 -3.41 -11.40 -5.10
C LEU A 142 -2.35 -10.98 -4.09
N VAL A 143 -2.73 -10.74 -2.83
CA VAL A 143 -1.80 -10.32 -1.77
C VAL A 143 -0.73 -11.39 -1.52
N ARG A 144 -1.11 -12.67 -1.45
CA ARG A 144 -0.16 -13.79 -1.34
C ARG A 144 0.85 -13.79 -2.49
N LYS A 145 0.38 -13.69 -3.72
CA LYS A 145 1.26 -13.63 -4.90
C LYS A 145 2.24 -12.45 -4.82
N ILE A 146 1.78 -11.29 -4.37
CA ILE A 146 2.65 -10.13 -4.18
C ILE A 146 3.69 -10.44 -3.11
N LYS A 147 3.29 -10.89 -1.91
CA LYS A 147 4.22 -11.27 -0.83
C LYS A 147 5.28 -12.28 -1.30
N ASP A 148 4.88 -13.31 -2.04
CA ASP A 148 5.80 -14.30 -2.60
C ASP A 148 6.79 -13.70 -3.61
N GLN A 149 6.35 -12.72 -4.41
CA GLN A 149 7.21 -12.02 -5.35
C GLN A 149 8.26 -11.18 -4.61
N VAL A 150 7.83 -10.33 -3.67
CA VAL A 150 8.74 -9.47 -2.89
C VAL A 150 9.69 -10.26 -2.00
N GLY A 151 9.22 -11.36 -1.41
CA GLY A 151 10.03 -12.24 -0.57
C GLY A 151 11.17 -12.88 -1.34
N LYS A 152 10.92 -13.36 -2.57
CA LYS A 152 11.94 -13.95 -3.44
C LYS A 152 13.01 -12.94 -3.87
N ASP A 153 12.62 -11.68 -4.08
CA ASP A 153 13.55 -10.64 -4.48
C ASP A 153 14.40 -10.18 -3.27
N SER A 154 13.81 -10.10 -2.08
CA SER A 154 14.53 -9.87 -0.82
C SER A 154 15.57 -10.95 -0.52
N GLU A 155 15.25 -12.23 -0.80
CA GLU A 155 16.19 -13.34 -0.65
C GLU A 155 17.37 -13.24 -1.63
N LYS A 156 17.12 -12.90 -2.91
CA LYS A 156 18.19 -12.73 -3.92
C LYS A 156 19.14 -11.60 -3.55
N ASP A 157 18.62 -10.47 -3.09
CA ASP A 157 19.45 -9.33 -2.65
C ASP A 157 20.33 -9.72 -1.46
N SER A 158 19.77 -10.46 -0.51
CA SER A 158 20.54 -10.95 0.65
C SER A 158 21.64 -11.95 0.26
N VAL A 159 21.41 -12.80 -0.74
CA VAL A 159 22.39 -13.77 -1.25
C VAL A 159 23.48 -13.07 -2.06
N LEU A 160 23.12 -12.12 -2.93
CA LEU A 160 24.07 -11.30 -3.70
C LEU A 160 24.96 -10.48 -2.77
N GLN A 161 24.39 -9.84 -1.74
CA GLN A 161 25.14 -9.06 -0.76
C GLN A 161 26.09 -9.96 0.05
N ARG A 162 25.67 -11.17 0.44
CA ARG A 162 26.54 -12.17 1.10
C ARG A 162 27.69 -12.62 0.19
N GLN A 163 27.44 -12.89 -1.09
CA GLN A 163 28.48 -13.28 -2.06
C GLN A 163 29.48 -12.16 -2.37
N GLN A 164 29.02 -10.91 -2.41
CA GLN A 164 29.90 -9.75 -2.55
C GLN A 164 30.74 -9.51 -1.28
N THR A 165 30.17 -9.70 -0.08
CA THR A 165 30.96 -9.62 1.17
C THR A 165 31.97 -10.76 1.33
N ALA A 166 31.70 -11.95 0.76
CA ALA A 166 32.62 -13.09 0.79
C ALA A 166 33.78 -13.00 -0.23
N SER A 167 33.68 -12.13 -1.24
CA SER A 167 34.69 -11.97 -2.30
C SER A 167 35.58 -10.72 -2.16
N GLY A 168 35.35 -9.87 -1.14
CA GLY A 168 36.17 -8.67 -0.88
C GLY A 168 37.30 -8.88 0.12
N ARG A 169 38.52 -9.19 -0.34
CA ARG A 169 39.75 -9.12 0.49
C ARG A 169 40.34 -7.70 0.46
N ALA A 170 40.47 -7.11 1.65
CA ALA A 170 41.36 -6.03 2.09
C ALA A 170 41.54 -4.77 1.20
N GLY A 171 41.08 -3.61 1.70
CA GLY A 171 41.53 -2.33 1.17
C GLY A 171 40.92 -1.07 1.79
N ARG A 172 41.70 -0.44 2.68
CA ARG A 172 41.72 0.99 3.05
C ARG A 172 40.70 1.52 4.07
N SER A 173 41.27 1.72 5.26
CA SER A 173 40.96 2.72 6.28
C SER A 173 40.57 4.10 5.74
N HIS A 174 39.44 4.62 6.20
CA HIS A 174 39.24 6.05 6.45
C HIS A 174 38.56 6.25 7.81
N THR A 175 39.31 6.88 8.69
CA THR A 175 38.90 7.32 10.02
C THR A 175 37.93 8.50 9.92
N TYR A 176 36.77 8.40 10.56
CA TYR A 176 36.04 9.59 11.01
C TYR A 176 35.77 9.51 12.52
N ARG A 177 36.59 10.32 13.18
CA ARG A 177 36.52 10.95 14.50
C ARG A 177 35.12 11.02 15.13
N THR A 178 35.04 10.50 16.35
CA THR A 178 33.98 10.74 17.36
C THR A 178 33.89 12.24 17.72
N PRO A 179 32.72 12.70 18.18
CA PRO A 179 32.72 13.24 19.54
C PRO A 179 31.62 12.62 20.42
N ALA A 180 31.90 12.68 21.71
CA ALA A 180 31.24 11.96 22.78
C ALA A 180 30.06 12.71 23.42
N ARG A 181 29.18 11.89 24.02
CA ARG A 181 28.34 12.05 25.23
C ARG A 181 27.14 13.01 25.24
N GLY A 182 26.01 12.44 25.67
CA GLY A 182 24.94 13.11 26.44
C GLY A 182 23.58 12.41 26.40
N GLU A 183 23.32 11.50 27.37
CA GLU A 183 22.02 11.21 28.05
C GLU A 183 20.73 11.02 27.20
N SER A 184 20.02 9.88 27.18
CA SER A 184 19.25 9.17 28.22
C SER A 184 17.75 9.17 27.89
N THR A 185 17.17 7.97 27.81
CA THR A 185 15.76 7.57 28.08
C THR A 185 14.63 8.01 27.14
N GLY A 186 13.96 7.01 26.55
CA GLY A 186 12.55 7.07 26.15
C GLY A 186 12.27 6.49 24.77
N GLN A 187 11.95 5.18 24.69
CA GLN A 187 11.37 4.56 23.50
C GLN A 187 10.04 5.27 23.16
N LYS A 188 10.01 5.98 22.03
CA LYS A 188 8.77 6.38 21.35
C LYS A 188 8.57 5.44 20.15
N PRO A 189 7.35 4.95 19.90
CA PRO A 189 7.07 4.27 18.64
C PRO A 189 7.32 5.23 17.47
N ALA A 190 7.97 4.74 16.42
CA ALA A 190 8.30 5.49 15.24
C ALA A 190 7.02 5.97 14.55
N VAL A 191 6.64 7.22 14.79
CA VAL A 191 5.66 7.93 13.98
C VAL A 191 6.41 8.32 12.71
N GLY A 192 6.06 7.68 11.58
CA GLY A 192 6.55 8.10 10.27
C GLY A 192 6.26 9.58 10.04
N PRO A 193 7.05 10.29 9.21
CA PRO A 193 6.88 11.73 9.05
C PRO A 193 5.46 12.02 8.56
N ALA A 194 4.79 12.96 9.24
CA ALA A 194 3.51 13.52 8.82
C ALA A 194 3.71 14.34 7.54
N VAL A 195 3.88 13.65 6.41
CA VAL A 195 3.96 14.29 5.11
C VAL A 195 2.55 14.30 4.54
N PHE A 196 2.01 15.51 4.39
CA PHE A 196 0.73 15.88 3.76
C PHE A 196 -0.52 15.95 4.65
N GLU A 197 -0.50 16.84 5.66
CA GLU A 197 -1.73 17.57 6.03
C GLU A 197 -2.02 18.61 4.95
N TYR A 198 -2.81 18.25 3.93
CA TYR A 198 -3.37 19.24 3.01
C TYR A 198 -4.52 19.95 3.73
N LYS A 199 -4.28 21.21 4.09
CA LYS A 199 -5.22 22.09 4.75
C LYS A 199 -6.49 22.24 3.89
N ARG A 200 -7.62 21.66 4.33
CA ARG A 200 -8.94 21.96 3.74
C ARG A 200 -9.13 23.48 3.71
N ARG A 201 -9.12 24.10 2.53
CA ARG A 201 -9.73 25.42 2.36
C ARG A 201 -11.23 25.21 2.44
N GLY A 202 -11.81 25.65 3.54
CA GLY A 202 -13.25 25.67 3.75
C GLY A 202 -13.95 26.45 2.63
N GLY A 203 -15.03 25.88 2.13
CA GLY A 203 -16.10 26.56 1.42
C GLY A 203 -17.36 26.51 2.27
#